data_AF-A0A5J4U7R9-F1
#
_entry.id   AF-A0A5J4U7R9-F1
#
_cell.length_a   1.000
_cell.length_b   1.000
_cell.length_c   1.000
_cell.angle_alpha   90.00
_cell.angle_beta   90.00
_cell.angle_gamma   90.00
#
_symmetry.space_group_name_H-M   'P 1'
#
loop_
_entity.id
_entity.type
_entity.pdbx_description
1 polymer ?
#
loop_
_entity_poly.entity_id
_entity_poly.type
_entity_poly.pdbx_seq_one_letter_code
_entity_poly.pdbx_strand_id
1 'polypeptide(L)'
;MSKFTETFNLVVNIYTYQEELEGKTGQYRLFNSYGEFNNESMTLDLLLISDGTEQHVMYVSNVEKLTGVLICPYCHDYVTILSDTNKRANEYFNTHVEKCKLSTHEPSILLHDVLMPICPAILSHPTTEYLMAMGLMDQFKAQRGFITYDFETLIDQVMKNITDQTTLLSLLSKLSIASTEVFPNQDKSYELIKRCYTLFDELSENYQEQLENYGLPSNSSFVHLWLAQTFESTVEIYQCMNSRFDIALLWDALDCELWTMGVPIGDLNNTKSVTVTHKKSHMKLQFIDAENLFGLMTLKACVKDYGDKTEQKDVFPYEIINSKNWNDVLMKAEPFEYEDFKSQLKGGYSITKDEYDQYLIDFKIFPNRLEYLKYYIINDTEITVKPLMNLIDTFEQFNIGVLHHISIASCAYATKHYSTYFPSKLNLESDQQTYYSDFDMGLYLQQSLATANV
;
A
#
# COMPACT_ATOMS: atom_id res chain seq x y z
N MET A 1 43.24 6.17 20.51
CA MET A 1 43.17 6.68 19.12
C MET A 1 42.91 8.18 19.10
N SER A 2 41.94 8.72 19.84
CA SER A 2 41.59 10.16 19.85
C SER A 2 42.76 11.11 20.15
N LYS A 3 43.58 10.80 21.16
CA LYS A 3 44.77 11.62 21.48
C LYS A 3 45.83 11.62 20.35
N PHE A 4 45.90 10.54 19.56
CA PHE A 4 46.82 10.42 18.43
C PHE A 4 46.29 11.21 17.22
N THR A 5 45.00 11.09 16.91
CA THR A 5 44.33 11.82 15.82
C THR A 5 44.36 13.33 16.05
N GLU A 6 44.14 13.80 17.29
CA GLU A 6 44.23 15.21 17.66
C GLU A 6 45.67 15.75 17.57
N THR A 7 46.66 14.98 18.03
CA THR A 7 48.07 15.43 18.06
C THR A 7 48.65 15.58 16.65
N PHE A 8 48.25 14.73 15.71
CA PHE A 8 48.79 14.71 14.34
C PHE A 8 47.82 15.30 13.29
N ASN A 9 46.66 15.80 13.71
CA ASN A 9 45.58 16.28 12.83
C ASN A 9 45.22 15.28 11.72
N LEU A 10 44.98 14.03 12.12
CA LEU A 10 44.67 12.92 11.21
C LEU A 10 43.24 12.41 11.40
N VAL A 11 42.58 12.07 10.30
CA VAL A 11 41.38 11.23 10.30
C VAL A 11 41.81 9.80 9.93
N VAL A 12 41.70 8.87 10.88
CA VAL A 12 42.14 7.48 10.70
C VAL A 12 40.95 6.60 10.34
N ASN A 13 40.94 6.06 9.13
CA ASN A 13 39.90 5.15 8.65
C ASN A 13 40.41 3.71 8.73
N ILE A 14 39.59 2.79 9.25
CA ILE A 14 39.92 1.37 9.39
C ILE A 14 38.96 0.55 8.53
N TYR A 15 39.51 -0.19 7.57
CA TYR A 15 38.79 -1.08 6.68
C TYR A 15 38.97 -2.54 7.10
N THR A 16 37.95 -3.37 6.88
CA THR A 16 38.00 -4.83 7.14
C THR A 16 37.32 -5.58 6.00
N TYR A 17 37.72 -6.83 5.79
CA TYR A 17 37.00 -7.74 4.89
C TYR A 17 35.74 -8.27 5.56
N GLN A 18 34.60 -8.16 4.88
CA GLN A 18 33.32 -8.72 5.34
C GLN A 18 32.87 -9.81 4.38
N GLU A 19 32.84 -11.06 4.86
CA GLU A 19 32.24 -12.18 4.12
C GLU A 19 30.71 -12.04 4.11
N GLU A 20 30.10 -12.17 2.92
CA GLU A 20 28.64 -12.25 2.80
C GLU A 20 28.21 -13.73 2.86
N LEU A 21 27.17 -14.03 3.64
CA LEU A 21 26.52 -15.34 3.61
C LEU A 21 25.83 -15.54 2.25
N GLU A 22 25.81 -16.77 1.74
CA GLU A 22 25.13 -17.19 0.50
C GLU A 22 25.84 -16.88 -0.83
N GLY A 23 27.07 -17.37 -1.01
CA GLY A 23 27.63 -17.63 -2.34
C GLY A 23 28.05 -16.41 -3.18
N LYS A 24 28.09 -15.22 -2.57
CA LYS A 24 28.71 -14.02 -3.15
C LYS A 24 30.12 -13.82 -2.59
N THR A 25 31.00 -13.21 -3.39
CA THR A 25 32.35 -12.82 -2.95
C THR A 25 32.24 -11.66 -1.95
N GLY A 26 32.74 -11.82 -0.73
CA GLY A 26 32.79 -10.75 0.28
C GLY A 26 33.55 -9.51 -0.19
N GLN A 27 33.35 -8.38 0.49
CA GLN A 27 33.90 -7.07 0.11
C GLN A 27 34.59 -6.39 1.29
N TYR A 28 35.59 -5.56 1.00
CA TYR A 28 36.20 -4.68 2.01
C TYR A 28 35.30 -3.47 2.26
N ARG A 29 35.00 -3.20 3.53
CA ARG A 29 34.18 -2.07 3.95
C ARG A 29 34.86 -1.30 5.06
N LEU A 30 34.50 -0.01 5.18
CA LEU A 30 34.91 0.80 6.32
C LEU A 30 34.28 0.21 7.58
N PHE A 31 35.11 -0.19 8.53
CA PHE A 31 34.69 -0.71 9.82
C PHE A 31 34.53 0.40 10.85
N ASN A 32 35.49 1.34 10.89
CA ASN A 32 35.44 2.46 11.83
C ASN A 32 36.29 3.65 11.36
N SER A 33 35.98 4.87 11.83
CA SER A 33 36.76 6.09 11.58
C SER A 33 36.97 6.87 12.87
N TYR A 34 38.16 7.45 13.03
CA TYR A 34 38.55 8.22 14.21
C TYR A 34 39.15 9.58 13.83
N GLY A 35 38.62 10.66 14.42
CA GLY A 35 39.06 12.03 14.17
C GLY A 35 37.93 12.91 13.64
N GLU A 36 38.02 14.22 13.85
CA GLU A 36 37.08 15.20 13.29
C GLU A 36 37.61 15.74 11.96
N PHE A 37 36.74 15.85 10.97
CA PHE A 37 37.08 16.42 9.67
C PHE A 37 37.18 17.95 9.78
N ASN A 38 38.41 18.47 9.75
CA ASN A 38 38.67 19.89 9.54
C ASN A 38 39.23 20.07 8.12
N ASN A 39 39.05 21.25 7.50
CA ASN A 39 39.50 21.52 6.11
C ASN A 39 41.01 21.30 5.85
N GLU A 40 41.82 21.07 6.89
CA GLU A 40 43.27 20.85 6.82
C GLU A 40 43.72 19.45 7.30
N SER A 41 42.79 18.56 7.69
CA SER A 41 43.13 17.24 8.23
C SER A 41 43.54 16.26 7.13
N MET A 42 44.61 15.48 7.35
CA MET A 42 45.03 14.42 6.43
C MET A 42 44.37 13.08 6.79
N THR A 43 43.97 12.28 5.79
CA THR A 43 43.43 10.95 6.02
C THR A 43 44.54 9.89 6.12
N LEU A 44 44.42 8.99 7.08
CA LEU A 44 45.25 7.79 7.21
C LEU A 44 44.36 6.56 7.12
N ASP A 45 44.40 5.91 5.95
CA ASP A 45 43.59 4.73 5.67
C ASP A 45 44.36 3.45 6.01
N LEU A 46 43.78 2.62 6.87
CA LEU A 46 44.37 1.39 7.39
C LEU A 46 43.45 0.20 7.07
N LEU A 47 44.02 -0.91 6.64
CA LEU A 47 43.33 -2.18 6.45
C LEU A 47 43.73 -3.13 7.58
N LEU A 48 42.73 -3.64 8.30
CA LEU A 48 42.90 -4.67 9.30
C LEU A 48 42.58 -6.04 8.68
N ILE A 49 43.57 -6.93 8.69
CA ILE A 49 43.42 -8.33 8.27
C ILE A 49 43.73 -9.19 9.48
N SER A 50 42.84 -10.14 9.78
CA SER A 50 43.08 -11.14 10.82
C SER A 50 42.84 -12.53 10.26
N ASP A 51 43.73 -13.46 10.60
CA ASP A 51 43.58 -14.89 10.32
C ASP A 51 42.98 -15.66 11.51
N GLY A 52 42.52 -14.94 12.55
CA GLY A 52 41.99 -15.50 13.79
C GLY A 52 43.04 -15.72 14.88
N THR A 53 44.34 -15.68 14.55
CA THR A 53 45.45 -15.84 15.50
C THR A 53 46.36 -14.61 15.59
N GLU A 54 46.60 -13.96 14.45
CA GLU A 54 47.37 -12.72 14.35
C GLU A 54 46.53 -11.63 13.69
N GLN A 55 46.90 -10.37 13.98
CA GLN A 55 46.30 -9.19 13.37
C GLN A 55 47.39 -8.40 12.64
N HIS A 56 47.19 -8.20 11.35
CA HIS A 56 48.04 -7.38 10.51
C HIS A 56 47.32 -6.07 10.18
N VAL A 57 48.04 -4.96 10.35
CA VAL A 57 47.59 -3.63 9.96
C VAL A 57 48.42 -3.19 8.77
N MET A 58 47.76 -2.88 7.66
CA MET A 58 48.39 -2.40 6.44
C MET A 58 47.94 -0.98 6.12
N TYR A 59 48.81 -0.18 5.53
CA TYR A 59 48.43 1.12 4.98
C TYR A 59 47.73 0.93 3.63
N VAL A 60 46.62 1.63 3.43
CA VAL A 60 45.84 1.61 2.19
C VAL A 60 46.20 2.83 1.35
N SER A 61 46.85 2.60 0.21
CA SER A 61 47.23 3.68 -0.71
C SER A 61 46.10 4.10 -1.67
N ASN A 62 45.07 3.28 -1.82
CA ASN A 62 43.92 3.58 -2.67
C ASN A 62 42.67 2.87 -2.13
N VAL A 63 41.82 3.62 -1.42
CA VAL A 63 40.60 3.11 -0.80
C VAL A 63 39.57 2.66 -1.84
N GLU A 64 39.42 3.39 -2.94
CA GLU A 64 38.41 3.11 -3.96
C GLU A 64 38.65 1.76 -4.65
N LYS A 65 39.92 1.41 -4.90
CA LYS A 65 40.30 0.08 -5.40
C LYS A 65 40.10 -1.03 -4.38
N LEU A 66 40.27 -0.72 -3.09
CA LEU A 66 40.09 -1.69 -2.02
C LEU A 66 38.61 -2.03 -1.83
N THR A 67 37.74 -1.02 -1.78
CA THR A 67 36.29 -1.16 -1.55
C THR A 67 35.51 -1.47 -2.83
N GLY A 68 36.08 -1.19 -3.99
CA GLY A 68 35.39 -1.30 -5.28
C GLY A 68 34.32 -0.22 -5.46
N VAL A 69 34.45 0.92 -4.78
CA VAL A 69 33.46 2.01 -4.78
C VAL A 69 34.17 3.34 -5.07
N LEU A 70 33.63 4.09 -6.03
CA LEU A 70 34.02 5.45 -6.38
C LEU A 70 33.09 6.45 -5.67
N ILE A 71 33.66 7.45 -4.99
CA ILE A 71 32.91 8.49 -4.28
C ILE A 71 33.36 9.85 -4.79
N CYS A 72 32.42 10.72 -5.19
CA CYS A 72 32.77 12.03 -5.72
C CYS A 72 33.55 12.84 -4.66
N PRO A 73 34.75 13.36 -4.97
CA PRO A 73 35.59 14.06 -3.99
C PRO A 73 35.12 15.48 -3.66
N TYR A 74 34.09 15.98 -4.33
CA TYR A 74 33.60 17.36 -4.18
C TYR A 74 32.30 17.43 -3.37
N CYS A 75 31.30 16.60 -3.70
CA CYS A 75 30.05 16.56 -2.93
C CYS A 75 30.03 15.46 -1.86
N HIS A 76 30.88 14.44 -1.96
CA HIS A 76 30.82 13.22 -1.14
C HIS A 76 29.48 12.45 -1.14
N ASP A 77 28.48 12.91 -1.92
CA ASP A 77 27.13 12.33 -1.98
C ASP A 77 26.93 11.37 -3.16
N TYR A 78 27.69 11.54 -4.24
CA TYR A 78 27.55 10.72 -5.44
C TYR A 78 28.50 9.52 -5.40
N VAL A 79 27.93 8.32 -5.36
CA VAL A 79 28.65 7.06 -5.17
C VAL A 79 28.30 6.08 -6.29
N THR A 80 29.32 5.47 -6.89
CA THR A 80 29.17 4.46 -7.95
C THR A 80 30.08 3.26 -7.67
N ILE A 81 29.62 2.05 -7.98
CA ILE A 81 30.46 0.84 -7.88
C ILE A 81 31.49 0.86 -9.00
N LEU A 82 32.77 0.72 -8.65
CA LEU A 82 33.87 0.57 -9.58
C LEU A 82 33.67 -0.73 -10.38
N SER A 83 33.39 -0.60 -11.67
CA SER A 83 33.15 -1.74 -12.56
C SER A 83 34.23 -1.82 -13.64
N ASP A 84 34.89 -2.97 -13.73
CA ASP A 84 35.84 -3.27 -14.81
C ASP A 84 35.12 -3.63 -16.13
N THR A 85 33.86 -4.08 -16.04
CA THR A 85 33.04 -4.50 -17.18
C THR A 85 32.15 -3.39 -17.73
N ASN A 86 31.62 -2.52 -16.86
CA ASN A 86 30.68 -1.47 -17.25
C ASN A 86 31.34 -0.09 -17.30
N LYS A 87 32.04 0.18 -18.39
CA LYS A 87 32.73 1.46 -18.62
C LYS A 87 31.82 2.69 -18.55
N ARG A 88 30.53 2.56 -18.88
CA ARG A 88 29.56 3.68 -18.83
C ARG A 88 29.31 4.19 -17.42
N ALA A 89 29.30 3.32 -16.41
CA ALA A 89 29.10 3.73 -15.02
C ALA A 89 30.26 4.65 -14.55
N ASN A 90 31.49 4.31 -14.93
CA ASN A 90 32.67 5.11 -14.63
C ASN A 90 32.66 6.44 -15.43
N GLU A 91 32.19 6.43 -16.68
CA GLU A 91 32.02 7.65 -17.49
C GLU A 91 30.99 8.62 -16.89
N TYR A 92 29.85 8.11 -16.40
CA TYR A 92 28.85 8.93 -15.71
C TYR A 92 29.37 9.51 -14.41
N PHE A 93 30.11 8.71 -13.64
CA PHE A 93 30.78 9.19 -12.44
C PHE A 93 31.78 10.31 -12.74
N ASN A 94 32.65 10.14 -13.74
CA ASN A 94 33.60 11.20 -14.14
C ASN A 94 32.89 12.46 -14.65
N THR A 95 31.78 12.30 -15.39
CA THR A 95 30.95 13.42 -15.85
C THR A 95 30.33 14.17 -14.67
N HIS A 96 29.89 13.45 -13.63
CA HIS A 96 29.42 14.06 -12.39
C HIS A 96 30.54 14.82 -11.68
N VAL A 97 31.73 14.23 -11.52
CA VAL A 97 32.88 14.86 -10.83
C VAL A 97 33.27 16.18 -11.49
N GLU A 98 33.37 16.22 -12.83
CA GLU A 98 33.71 17.45 -13.56
C GLU A 98 32.65 18.55 -13.41
N LYS A 99 31.36 18.19 -13.37
CA LYS A 99 30.29 19.14 -13.10
C LYS A 99 30.33 19.63 -11.65
N CYS A 100 30.56 18.73 -10.70
CA CYS A 100 30.57 19.01 -9.28
C CYS A 100 31.76 19.90 -8.87
N LYS A 101 32.90 19.77 -9.55
CA LYS A 101 34.07 20.64 -9.41
C LYS A 101 33.80 22.11 -9.73
N LEU A 102 32.84 22.39 -10.62
CA LEU A 102 32.49 23.75 -11.07
C LEU A 102 31.44 24.42 -10.18
N SER A 103 30.78 23.66 -9.30
CA SER A 103 29.79 24.17 -8.35
C SER A 103 30.43 24.43 -6.99
N THR A 104 30.19 25.61 -6.42
CA THR A 104 30.43 25.91 -5.01
C THR A 104 29.40 25.18 -4.16
N HIS A 105 29.65 23.92 -3.83
CA HIS A 105 28.86 23.19 -2.85
C HIS A 105 29.32 23.61 -1.45
N GLU A 106 28.43 24.22 -0.65
CA GLU A 106 28.50 24.11 0.80
C GLU A 106 27.75 22.84 1.19
N PRO A 107 28.44 21.75 1.56
CA PRO A 107 27.76 20.56 2.04
C PRO A 107 27.19 20.87 3.43
N SER A 108 25.91 21.22 3.49
CA SER A 108 25.17 21.27 4.75
C SER A 108 24.23 20.06 4.80
N ILE A 109 24.78 18.90 5.16
CA ILE A 109 23.97 17.83 5.73
C ILE A 109 24.01 18.05 7.24
N LEU A 110 22.94 18.63 7.77
CA LEU A 110 22.73 18.74 9.19
C LEU A 110 22.23 17.38 9.70
N LEU A 111 23.14 16.41 9.82
CA LEU A 111 22.84 15.20 10.57
C LEU A 111 22.61 15.61 12.02
N HIS A 112 21.44 15.30 12.56
CA HIS A 112 21.20 15.48 13.98
C HIS A 112 22.16 14.57 14.76
N ASP A 113 22.78 15.11 15.83
CA ASP A 113 23.84 14.44 16.63
C ASP A 113 23.40 13.12 17.29
N VAL A 114 22.12 12.80 17.23
CA VAL A 114 21.53 11.57 17.74
C VAL A 114 20.99 10.78 16.55
N LEU A 115 21.39 9.51 16.43
CA LEU A 115 20.71 8.53 15.57
C LEU A 115 19.23 8.54 15.97
N MET A 116 18.40 9.29 15.23
CA MET A 116 16.97 9.26 15.43
C MET A 116 16.51 7.86 15.04
N PRO A 117 15.89 7.08 15.94
CA PRO A 117 15.02 6.03 15.49
C PRO A 117 13.87 6.71 14.73
N ILE A 118 14.04 6.89 13.43
CA ILE A 118 12.94 7.32 12.58
C ILE A 118 11.93 6.19 12.71
N CYS A 119 10.80 6.46 13.37
CA CYS A 119 9.66 5.57 13.34
C CYS A 119 8.59 6.20 12.46
N PRO A 120 8.68 6.04 11.12
CA PRO A 120 7.67 6.59 10.22
C PRO A 120 6.28 6.12 10.60
N ALA A 121 6.13 4.88 11.12
CA ALA A 121 4.83 4.32 11.49
C ALA A 121 4.16 5.01 12.70
N ILE A 122 4.93 5.59 13.62
CA ILE A 122 4.40 6.36 14.76
C ILE A 122 4.12 7.79 14.30
N LEU A 123 5.12 8.41 13.65
CA LEU A 123 5.07 9.80 13.22
C LEU A 123 4.12 10.05 12.03
N SER A 124 3.76 9.02 11.27
CA SER A 124 2.80 9.15 10.17
C SER A 124 1.36 9.25 10.63
N HIS A 125 1.07 8.99 11.91
CA HIS A 125 -0.30 8.92 12.42
C HIS A 125 -0.51 9.87 13.60
N PRO A 126 -1.19 11.03 13.38
CA PRO A 126 -1.36 12.04 14.42
C PRO A 126 -1.97 11.52 15.72
N THR A 127 -2.98 10.64 15.66
CA THR A 127 -3.58 10.04 16.87
C THR A 127 -2.60 9.16 17.62
N THR A 128 -1.81 8.33 16.92
CA THR A 128 -0.89 7.42 17.59
C THR A 128 0.33 8.14 18.12
N GLU A 129 0.84 9.13 17.37
CA GLU A 129 1.84 10.08 17.85
C GLU A 129 1.36 10.78 19.13
N TYR A 130 0.15 11.32 19.13
CA TYR A 130 -0.45 11.99 20.28
C TYR A 130 -0.61 11.06 21.50
N LEU A 131 -1.24 9.90 21.30
CA LEU A 131 -1.46 8.92 22.38
C LEU A 131 -0.12 8.44 22.95
N MET A 132 0.90 8.28 22.10
CA MET A 132 2.23 7.90 22.54
C MET A 132 2.92 9.01 23.33
N ALA A 133 2.90 10.24 22.83
CA ALA A 133 3.48 11.40 23.51
C ALA A 133 2.84 11.64 24.89
N MET A 134 1.55 11.30 25.06
CA MET A 134 0.82 11.47 26.32
C MET A 134 0.85 10.23 27.23
N GLY A 135 1.46 9.12 26.79
CA GLY A 135 1.47 7.86 27.54
C GLY A 135 0.10 7.20 27.68
N LEU A 136 -0.82 7.46 26.73
CA LEU A 136 -2.22 6.98 26.72
C LEU A 136 -2.45 5.88 25.68
N MET A 137 -1.42 5.11 25.36
CA MET A 137 -1.48 4.05 24.34
C MET A 137 -2.39 2.87 24.72
N ASP A 138 -2.83 2.80 25.97
CA ASP A 138 -3.89 1.91 26.46
C ASP A 138 -5.29 2.31 25.97
N GLN A 139 -5.45 3.58 25.55
CA GLN A 139 -6.71 4.12 25.03
C GLN A 139 -6.81 4.04 23.50
N PHE A 140 -5.80 3.50 22.83
CA PHE A 140 -5.80 3.35 21.37
C PHE A 140 -7.02 2.51 20.92
N LYS A 141 -7.72 3.02 19.92
CA LYS A 141 -8.81 2.32 19.23
C LYS A 141 -8.56 2.41 17.74
N ALA A 142 -8.58 1.28 17.06
CA ALA A 142 -8.43 1.26 15.61
C ALA A 142 -9.67 1.88 14.94
N GLN A 143 -9.45 2.58 13.83
CA GLN A 143 -10.55 3.00 12.96
C GLN A 143 -11.27 1.76 12.42
N ARG A 144 -12.60 1.79 12.43
CA ARG A 144 -13.47 0.69 11.98
C ARG A 144 -14.47 1.08 10.90
N GLY A 145 -14.59 2.37 10.59
CA GLY A 145 -15.41 2.86 9.49
C GLY A 145 -14.67 2.76 8.15
N PHE A 146 -15.23 1.99 7.23
CA PHE A 146 -14.70 1.76 5.88
C PHE A 146 -15.83 1.42 4.90
N ILE A 147 -15.50 1.42 3.61
CA ILE A 147 -16.41 1.01 2.54
C ILE A 147 -15.74 -0.09 1.73
N THR A 148 -16.46 -1.18 1.49
CA THR A 148 -16.10 -2.16 0.46
C THR A 148 -16.99 -1.92 -0.74
N TYR A 149 -16.43 -1.90 -1.94
CA TYR A 149 -17.22 -1.73 -3.15
C TYR A 149 -16.67 -2.62 -4.26
N ASP A 150 -17.54 -2.93 -5.21
CA ASP A 150 -17.24 -3.80 -6.33
C ASP A 150 -17.95 -3.31 -7.59
N PHE A 151 -17.26 -3.41 -8.72
CA PHE A 151 -17.83 -3.11 -10.02
C PHE A 151 -18.05 -4.38 -10.80
N GLU A 152 -19.26 -4.52 -11.33
CA GLU A 152 -19.49 -5.48 -12.40
C GLU A 152 -19.38 -4.81 -13.76
N THR A 153 -18.84 -5.55 -14.72
CA THR A 153 -18.57 -5.03 -16.06
C THR A 153 -19.06 -5.96 -17.16
N LEU A 154 -19.45 -5.36 -18.28
CA LEU A 154 -19.75 -6.08 -19.52
C LEU A 154 -18.46 -6.24 -20.33
N ILE A 155 -18.27 -7.43 -20.89
CA ILE A 155 -17.10 -7.75 -21.70
C ILE A 155 -17.48 -7.82 -23.18
N ASP A 156 -16.94 -6.89 -23.96
CA ASP A 156 -17.02 -6.95 -25.41
C ASP A 156 -15.71 -7.48 -25.98
N GLN A 157 -15.74 -8.65 -26.63
CA GLN A 157 -14.58 -9.17 -27.35
C GLN A 157 -14.39 -8.36 -28.65
N VAL A 158 -13.24 -7.69 -28.80
CA VAL A 158 -12.96 -6.80 -29.94
C VAL A 158 -11.82 -7.34 -30.81
N MET A 159 -10.83 -8.02 -30.23
CA MET A 159 -9.64 -8.56 -30.92
C MET A 159 -9.05 -7.59 -31.96
N LYS A 160 -8.76 -6.36 -31.55
CA LYS A 160 -8.28 -5.29 -32.42
C LYS A 160 -6.80 -5.02 -32.19
N ASN A 161 -5.99 -5.12 -33.23
CA ASN A 161 -4.61 -4.65 -33.19
C ASN A 161 -4.61 -3.12 -33.10
N ILE A 162 -4.16 -2.58 -31.97
CA ILE A 162 -3.95 -1.13 -31.78
C ILE A 162 -2.63 -0.71 -32.41
N THR A 163 -1.61 -1.54 -32.27
CA THR A 163 -0.29 -1.37 -32.91
C THR A 163 0.20 -2.74 -33.42
N ASP A 164 1.32 -2.76 -34.13
CA ASP A 164 1.97 -4.00 -34.57
C ASP A 164 2.41 -4.90 -33.39
N GLN A 165 2.45 -4.36 -32.17
CA GLN A 165 2.88 -5.05 -30.94
C GLN A 165 1.78 -5.13 -29.87
N THR A 166 0.59 -4.57 -30.09
CA THR A 166 -0.46 -4.47 -29.08
C THR A 166 -1.82 -4.83 -29.65
N THR A 167 -2.42 -5.88 -29.10
CA THR A 167 -3.78 -6.32 -29.44
C THR A 167 -4.71 -6.05 -28.27
N LEU A 168 -5.74 -5.25 -28.50
CA LEU A 168 -6.86 -5.09 -27.60
C LEU A 168 -7.78 -6.32 -27.73
N LEU A 169 -7.76 -7.17 -26.71
CA LEU A 169 -8.54 -8.40 -26.70
C LEU A 169 -10.03 -8.11 -26.44
N SER A 170 -10.30 -7.30 -25.42
CA SER A 170 -11.66 -6.96 -25.00
C SER A 170 -11.77 -5.50 -24.54
N LEU A 171 -12.97 -4.96 -24.64
CA LEU A 171 -13.36 -3.68 -24.05
C LEU A 171 -14.31 -3.96 -22.90
N LEU A 172 -14.10 -3.27 -21.77
CA LEU A 172 -14.90 -3.41 -20.57
C LEU A 172 -15.75 -2.16 -20.40
N SER A 173 -17.04 -2.34 -20.10
CA SER A 173 -17.95 -1.24 -19.78
C SER A 173 -18.63 -1.48 -18.43
N LYS A 174 -18.83 -0.41 -17.66
CA LYS A 174 -19.42 -0.45 -16.32
C LYS A 174 -20.87 -0.93 -16.40
N LEU A 175 -21.22 -2.04 -15.73
CA LEU A 175 -22.59 -2.55 -15.64
C LEU A 175 -23.28 -2.07 -14.38
N SER A 176 -22.57 -2.14 -13.27
CA SER A 176 -23.10 -1.80 -11.95
C SER A 176 -21.98 -1.60 -10.95
N ILE A 177 -22.32 -0.93 -9.84
CA ILE A 177 -21.50 -0.81 -8.65
C ILE A 177 -22.34 -1.23 -7.45
N ALA A 178 -21.76 -2.01 -6.55
CA ALA A 178 -22.30 -2.17 -5.21
C ALA A 178 -21.31 -1.66 -4.17
N SER A 179 -21.82 -1.25 -3.02
CA SER A 179 -21.01 -0.94 -1.87
C SER A 179 -21.68 -1.40 -0.59
N THR A 180 -20.84 -1.79 0.37
CA THR A 180 -21.22 -1.98 1.77
C THR A 180 -20.42 -1.00 2.60
N GLU A 181 -21.12 -0.03 3.19
CA GLU A 181 -20.59 0.96 4.11
C GLU A 181 -20.73 0.47 5.53
N VAL A 182 -19.65 0.58 6.29
CA VAL A 182 -19.57 0.11 7.66
C VAL A 182 -19.51 1.31 8.60
N PHE A 183 -20.51 1.43 9.47
CA PHE A 183 -20.57 2.45 10.52
C PHE A 183 -20.33 1.80 11.88
N PRO A 184 -19.19 2.07 12.53
CA PRO A 184 -18.90 1.49 13.83
C PRO A 184 -19.72 2.15 14.93
N ASN A 185 -20.26 1.32 15.83
CA ASN A 185 -20.88 1.77 17.07
C ASN A 185 -19.85 1.82 18.21
N GLN A 186 -20.21 2.47 19.32
CA GLN A 186 -19.33 2.61 20.49
C GLN A 186 -18.95 1.28 21.16
N ASP A 187 -19.78 0.25 20.99
CA ASP A 187 -19.66 -1.08 21.61
C ASP A 187 -18.99 -2.14 20.72
N LYS A 188 -18.25 -1.72 19.68
CA LYS A 188 -17.65 -2.57 18.64
C LYS A 188 -18.65 -3.28 17.71
N SER A 189 -19.96 -3.13 17.90
CA SER A 189 -20.91 -3.49 16.84
C SER A 189 -20.79 -2.52 15.66
N TYR A 190 -21.38 -2.86 14.53
CA TYR A 190 -21.41 -1.99 13.36
C TYR A 190 -22.73 -2.11 12.61
N GLU A 191 -23.15 -1.01 12.02
CA GLU A 191 -24.26 -0.95 11.07
C GLU A 191 -23.73 -1.03 9.65
N LEU A 192 -24.46 -1.75 8.79
CA LEU A 192 -24.14 -1.90 7.38
C LEU A 192 -25.17 -1.16 6.54
N ILE A 193 -24.73 -0.24 5.69
CA ILE A 193 -25.54 0.35 4.64
C ILE A 193 -25.08 -0.24 3.32
N LYS A 194 -26.00 -0.90 2.61
CA LYS A 194 -25.73 -1.57 1.33
C LYS A 194 -26.37 -0.76 0.21
N ARG A 195 -25.58 -0.43 -0.81
CA ARG A 195 -26.05 0.29 -2.01
C ARG A 195 -25.71 -0.53 -3.24
N CYS A 196 -26.59 -0.51 -4.22
CA CYS A 196 -26.31 -1.10 -5.53
C CYS A 196 -26.96 -0.22 -6.59
N TYR A 197 -26.17 0.20 -7.56
CA TYR A 197 -26.61 0.94 -8.71
C TYR A 197 -26.19 0.22 -9.98
N THR A 198 -27.09 0.17 -10.94
CA THR A 198 -26.91 -0.50 -12.22
C THR A 198 -27.17 0.49 -13.36
N LEU A 199 -26.67 0.18 -14.56
CA LEU A 199 -27.03 0.91 -15.78
C LEU A 199 -28.55 1.01 -16.00
N PHE A 200 -29.33 0.04 -15.50
CA PHE A 200 -30.79 0.07 -15.61
C PHE A 200 -31.39 1.19 -14.76
N ASP A 201 -30.81 1.46 -13.60
CA ASP A 201 -31.36 2.45 -12.67
C ASP A 201 -31.25 3.86 -13.25
N GLU A 202 -30.27 4.13 -14.13
CA GLU A 202 -30.12 5.42 -14.84
C GLU A 202 -31.36 5.80 -15.67
N LEU A 203 -32.17 4.81 -16.08
CA LEU A 203 -33.39 5.00 -16.84
C LEU A 203 -34.63 5.19 -15.95
N SER A 204 -34.51 5.05 -14.63
CA SER A 204 -35.63 5.15 -13.70
C SER A 204 -35.91 6.61 -13.30
N GLU A 205 -37.18 6.94 -13.08
CA GLU A 205 -37.59 8.28 -12.59
C GLU A 205 -36.99 8.58 -11.20
N ASN A 206 -36.89 7.56 -10.34
CA ASN A 206 -36.29 7.66 -9.02
C ASN A 206 -34.83 8.12 -9.09
N TYR A 207 -34.06 7.60 -10.05
CA TYR A 207 -32.67 7.99 -10.21
C TYR A 207 -32.50 9.46 -10.60
N GLN A 208 -33.37 10.00 -11.46
CA GLN A 208 -33.34 11.43 -11.82
C GLN A 208 -33.64 12.32 -10.60
N GLU A 209 -34.62 11.94 -9.78
CA GLU A 209 -34.90 12.63 -8.51
C GLU A 209 -33.68 12.58 -7.57
N GLN A 210 -32.98 11.44 -7.48
CA GLN A 210 -31.76 11.33 -6.69
C GLN A 210 -30.65 12.26 -7.22
N LEU A 211 -30.42 12.33 -8.54
CA LEU A 211 -29.45 13.27 -9.11
C LEU A 211 -29.76 14.73 -8.74
N GLU A 212 -31.03 15.13 -8.84
CA GLU A 212 -31.47 16.47 -8.48
C GLU A 212 -31.22 16.78 -6.98
N ASN A 213 -31.52 15.83 -6.10
CA ASN A 213 -31.28 15.96 -4.66
C ASN A 213 -29.79 16.20 -4.33
N TYR A 214 -28.89 15.56 -5.08
CA TYR A 214 -27.44 15.74 -4.95
C TYR A 214 -26.86 16.89 -5.79
N GLY A 215 -27.71 17.62 -6.54
CA GLY A 215 -27.28 18.72 -7.41
C GLY A 215 -26.39 18.27 -8.57
N LEU A 216 -26.50 17.02 -8.99
CA LEU A 216 -25.74 16.43 -10.09
C LEU A 216 -26.43 16.73 -11.45
N PRO A 217 -25.66 16.91 -12.54
CA PRO A 217 -26.23 16.99 -13.88
C PRO A 217 -27.09 15.77 -14.23
N SER A 218 -28.18 15.94 -14.99
CA SER A 218 -29.11 14.86 -15.35
C SER A 218 -28.50 13.71 -16.17
N ASN A 219 -27.34 13.95 -16.79
CA ASN A 219 -26.55 12.95 -17.52
C ASN A 219 -25.44 12.31 -16.68
N SER A 220 -25.44 12.52 -15.37
CA SER A 220 -24.45 11.93 -14.47
C SER A 220 -24.61 10.42 -14.39
N SER A 221 -23.50 9.70 -14.53
CA SER A 221 -23.48 8.25 -14.40
C SER A 221 -23.77 7.80 -12.97
N PHE A 222 -24.20 6.55 -12.81
CA PHE A 222 -24.47 5.97 -11.49
C PHE A 222 -23.27 6.04 -10.53
N VAL A 223 -22.04 6.10 -11.08
CA VAL A 223 -20.80 6.27 -10.30
C VAL A 223 -20.75 7.64 -9.62
N HIS A 224 -21.20 8.71 -10.29
CA HIS A 224 -21.24 10.05 -9.70
C HIS A 224 -22.25 10.12 -8.56
N LEU A 225 -23.43 9.53 -8.75
CA LEU A 225 -24.45 9.45 -7.72
C LEU A 225 -23.95 8.68 -6.50
N TRP A 226 -23.37 7.50 -6.74
CA TRP A 226 -22.77 6.69 -5.68
C TRP A 226 -21.69 7.45 -4.91
N LEU A 227 -20.77 8.15 -5.60
CA LEU A 227 -19.74 8.97 -4.96
C LEU A 227 -20.34 10.08 -4.11
N ALA A 228 -21.39 10.76 -4.58
CA ALA A 228 -22.05 11.85 -3.85
C ALA A 228 -22.74 11.34 -2.57
N GLN A 229 -23.46 10.22 -2.65
CA GLN A 229 -24.12 9.60 -1.50
C GLN A 229 -23.13 9.04 -0.49
N THR A 230 -22.10 8.34 -1.00
CA THR A 230 -20.98 7.85 -0.20
C THR A 230 -20.37 9.01 0.55
N PHE A 231 -20.05 10.11 -0.15
CA PHE A 231 -19.49 11.30 0.45
C PHE A 231 -20.35 11.88 1.59
N GLU A 232 -21.66 12.03 1.38
CA GLU A 232 -22.57 12.56 2.41
C GLU A 232 -22.58 11.68 3.66
N SER A 233 -22.51 10.36 3.48
CA SER A 233 -22.41 9.41 4.60
C SER A 233 -21.03 9.35 5.27
N THR A 234 -19.95 9.81 4.61
CA THR A 234 -18.55 9.59 5.03
C THR A 234 -17.97 10.61 6.01
N VAL A 235 -18.74 11.20 6.94
CA VAL A 235 -18.17 12.12 7.95
C VAL A 235 -16.97 11.51 8.73
N GLU A 236 -16.84 10.18 8.76
CA GLU A 236 -15.73 9.45 9.42
C GLU A 236 -15.06 8.35 8.58
N ILE A 237 -15.40 8.16 7.30
CA ILE A 237 -14.91 7.01 6.52
C ILE A 237 -13.75 7.42 5.60
N TYR A 238 -12.55 6.94 5.93
CA TYR A 238 -11.33 7.33 5.21
C TYR A 238 -10.89 6.36 4.10
N GLN A 239 -11.41 5.12 4.06
CA GLN A 239 -10.87 4.09 3.18
C GLN A 239 -11.92 3.26 2.44
N CYS A 240 -11.73 3.14 1.13
CA CYS A 240 -12.55 2.33 0.24
C CYS A 240 -11.71 1.18 -0.33
N MET A 241 -12.15 -0.07 -0.14
CA MET A 241 -11.45 -1.29 -0.54
C MET A 241 -11.98 -1.82 -1.87
N ASN A 242 -11.09 -2.20 -2.80
CA ASN A 242 -11.47 -2.72 -4.11
C ASN A 242 -10.41 -3.63 -4.75
N SER A 243 -10.63 -4.06 -5.99
CA SER A 243 -9.55 -4.59 -6.83
C SER A 243 -8.86 -3.48 -7.62
N ARG A 244 -7.63 -3.72 -8.09
CA ARG A 244 -6.89 -2.81 -9.00
C ARG A 244 -7.72 -2.38 -10.21
N PHE A 245 -8.54 -3.28 -10.73
CA PHE A 245 -9.41 -3.06 -11.88
C PHE A 245 -10.50 -2.04 -11.58
N ASP A 246 -11.03 -2.01 -10.37
CA ASP A 246 -12.14 -1.14 -10.00
C ASP A 246 -11.72 0.32 -9.88
N ILE A 247 -10.46 0.59 -9.49
CA ILE A 247 -9.93 1.96 -9.51
C ILE A 247 -10.03 2.48 -10.95
N ALA A 248 -9.73 1.63 -11.96
CA ALA A 248 -9.75 1.96 -13.40
C ALA A 248 -11.07 2.63 -13.81
N LEU A 249 -12.16 2.10 -13.26
CA LEU A 249 -13.52 2.49 -13.60
C LEU A 249 -13.97 3.79 -12.93
N LEU A 250 -13.27 4.20 -11.85
CA LEU A 250 -13.52 5.43 -11.12
C LEU A 250 -12.84 6.66 -11.71
N TRP A 251 -11.78 6.51 -12.53
CA TRP A 251 -11.02 7.65 -13.05
C TRP A 251 -11.92 8.68 -13.74
N ASP A 252 -12.85 8.25 -14.60
CA ASP A 252 -13.77 9.17 -15.29
C ASP A 252 -14.69 9.95 -14.34
N ALA A 253 -15.05 9.36 -13.19
CA ALA A 253 -15.95 9.98 -12.22
C ALA A 253 -15.21 10.88 -11.21
N LEU A 254 -13.94 10.55 -10.95
CA LEU A 254 -13.05 11.32 -10.07
C LEU A 254 -12.39 12.49 -10.82
N ASP A 255 -12.28 12.43 -12.14
CA ASP A 255 -11.86 13.54 -13.00
C ASP A 255 -13.04 14.49 -13.30
N CYS A 256 -13.62 15.08 -12.25
CA CYS A 256 -14.73 16.02 -12.37
C CYS A 256 -14.53 17.30 -11.53
N GLU A 257 -15.48 18.22 -11.62
CA GLU A 257 -15.41 19.52 -10.94
C GLU A 257 -15.44 19.41 -9.40
N LEU A 258 -15.84 18.26 -8.84
CA LEU A 258 -16.00 18.05 -7.39
C LEU A 258 -14.73 17.52 -6.71
N TRP A 259 -13.89 16.77 -7.44
CA TRP A 259 -12.75 16.06 -6.85
C TRP A 259 -11.42 16.53 -7.43
N THR A 260 -10.38 16.47 -6.60
CA THR A 260 -8.98 16.59 -7.01
C THR A 260 -8.31 15.26 -6.74
N MET A 261 -7.84 14.60 -7.80
CA MET A 261 -7.09 13.36 -7.67
C MET A 261 -5.66 13.65 -7.19
N GLY A 262 -5.26 13.00 -6.11
CA GLY A 262 -3.86 12.97 -5.67
C GLY A 262 -3.01 12.05 -6.54
N VAL A 263 -1.69 12.13 -6.38
CA VAL A 263 -0.78 11.22 -7.09
C VAL A 263 -1.03 9.78 -6.62
N PRO A 264 -1.38 8.85 -7.52
CA PRO A 264 -1.55 7.45 -7.14
C PRO A 264 -0.22 6.88 -6.63
N ILE A 265 -0.29 6.06 -5.59
CA ILE A 265 0.87 5.35 -5.03
C ILE A 265 1.01 4.02 -5.77
N GLY A 266 2.18 3.79 -6.36
CA GLY A 266 2.46 2.62 -7.18
C GLY A 266 2.89 3.03 -8.59
N ASP A 267 2.88 2.08 -9.51
CA ASP A 267 3.04 2.36 -10.93
C ASP A 267 1.68 2.32 -11.64
N LEU A 268 1.63 2.76 -12.90
CA LEU A 268 0.38 2.84 -13.67
C LEU A 268 -0.31 1.47 -13.86
N ASN A 269 0.45 0.38 -13.76
CA ASN A 269 -0.04 -0.99 -13.89
C ASN A 269 -0.32 -1.64 -12.52
N ASN A 270 0.22 -1.08 -11.43
CA ASN A 270 0.16 -1.59 -10.05
C ASN A 270 -0.11 -0.45 -9.06
N THR A 271 -1.22 0.26 -9.25
CA THR A 271 -1.67 1.29 -8.31
C THR A 271 -2.15 0.62 -7.01
N LYS A 272 -1.50 0.93 -5.90
CA LYS A 272 -1.79 0.40 -4.56
C LYS A 272 -2.84 1.23 -3.82
N SER A 273 -2.78 2.55 -4.02
CA SER A 273 -3.76 3.46 -3.45
C SER A 273 -3.88 4.73 -4.26
N VAL A 274 -5.06 5.34 -4.28
CA VAL A 274 -5.27 6.70 -4.76
C VAL A 274 -6.07 7.49 -3.72
N THR A 275 -5.58 8.67 -3.35
CA THR A 275 -6.31 9.59 -2.49
C THR A 275 -6.97 10.66 -3.34
N VAL A 276 -8.26 10.86 -3.17
CA VAL A 276 -8.99 11.98 -3.77
C VAL A 276 -9.42 12.95 -2.69
N THR A 277 -9.40 14.24 -3.02
CA THR A 277 -9.81 15.30 -2.11
C THR A 277 -10.99 16.04 -2.70
N HIS A 278 -12.08 16.15 -1.93
CA HIS A 278 -13.22 16.95 -2.34
C HIS A 278 -12.85 18.44 -2.30
N LYS A 279 -13.08 19.15 -3.41
CA LYS A 279 -12.56 20.52 -3.62
C LYS A 279 -13.12 21.55 -2.65
N LYS A 280 -14.37 21.39 -2.18
CA LYS A 280 -15.04 22.36 -1.29
C LYS A 280 -14.85 22.06 0.20
N SER A 281 -15.01 20.80 0.60
CA SER A 281 -14.91 20.40 2.01
C SER A 281 -13.51 20.05 2.46
N HIS A 282 -12.57 19.87 1.51
CA HIS A 282 -11.23 19.35 1.74
C HIS A 282 -11.16 17.95 2.36
N MET A 283 -12.29 17.24 2.41
CA MET A 283 -12.33 15.86 2.87
C MET A 283 -11.61 14.93 1.90
N LYS A 284 -10.98 13.88 2.42
CA LYS A 284 -10.16 12.95 1.65
C LYS A 284 -10.77 11.55 1.70
N LEU A 285 -10.88 10.92 0.54
CA LEU A 285 -11.17 9.49 0.42
C LEU A 285 -9.92 8.78 -0.11
N GLN A 286 -9.54 7.68 0.52
CA GLN A 286 -8.44 6.85 0.07
C GLN A 286 -8.96 5.52 -0.47
N PHE A 287 -8.80 5.31 -1.77
CA PHE A 287 -9.07 4.02 -2.39
C PHE A 287 -7.82 3.15 -2.27
N ILE A 288 -7.98 1.94 -1.73
CA ILE A 288 -6.89 0.99 -1.50
C ILE A 288 -7.30 -0.36 -2.05
N ASP A 289 -6.41 -0.96 -2.82
CA ASP A 289 -6.64 -2.29 -3.37
C ASP A 289 -6.51 -3.34 -2.25
N ALA A 290 -7.57 -4.13 -2.07
CA ALA A 290 -7.72 -5.14 -1.03
C ALA A 290 -6.67 -6.26 -1.16
N GLU A 291 -6.15 -6.52 -2.37
CA GLU A 291 -5.04 -7.47 -2.57
C GLU A 291 -3.79 -7.03 -1.78
N ASN A 292 -3.63 -5.74 -1.47
CA ASN A 292 -2.51 -5.28 -0.66
C ASN A 292 -2.64 -5.70 0.83
N LEU A 293 -3.86 -5.96 1.32
CA LEU A 293 -4.12 -6.38 2.70
C LEU A 293 -4.22 -7.90 2.83
N PHE A 294 -4.88 -8.57 1.90
CA PHE A 294 -5.08 -10.03 1.97
C PHE A 294 -4.05 -10.82 1.17
N GLY A 295 -3.27 -10.16 0.31
CA GLY A 295 -2.40 -10.82 -0.66
C GLY A 295 -3.15 -11.23 -1.93
N LEU A 296 -2.43 -11.83 -2.87
CA LEU A 296 -2.98 -12.31 -4.14
C LEU A 296 -3.82 -13.57 -3.91
N MET A 297 -5.11 -13.40 -3.67
CA MET A 297 -6.07 -14.50 -3.51
C MET A 297 -7.46 -14.13 -4.00
N THR A 298 -8.26 -15.13 -4.34
CA THR A 298 -9.67 -14.92 -4.69
C THR A 298 -10.49 -14.52 -3.46
N LEU A 299 -11.56 -13.74 -3.63
CA LEU A 299 -12.48 -13.39 -2.54
C LEU A 299 -12.98 -14.63 -1.77
N LYS A 300 -13.33 -15.72 -2.47
CA LYS A 300 -13.73 -16.99 -1.84
C LYS A 300 -12.66 -17.57 -0.90
N ALA A 301 -11.39 -17.46 -1.26
CA ALA A 301 -10.28 -17.90 -0.41
C ALA A 301 -10.09 -16.94 0.78
N CYS A 302 -10.19 -15.62 0.54
CA CYS A 302 -10.14 -14.61 1.59
C CYS A 302 -11.21 -14.83 2.67
N VAL A 303 -12.48 -15.01 2.27
CA VAL A 303 -13.58 -15.29 3.20
C VAL A 303 -13.34 -16.58 3.98
N LYS A 304 -12.81 -17.62 3.33
CA LYS A 304 -12.50 -18.89 3.99
C LYS A 304 -11.37 -18.78 5.02
N ASP A 305 -10.33 -18.02 4.69
CA ASP A 305 -9.10 -17.95 5.49
C ASP A 305 -9.18 -16.88 6.60
N TYR A 306 -9.91 -15.78 6.35
CA TYR A 306 -10.00 -14.62 7.24
C TYR A 306 -11.43 -14.30 7.74
N GLY A 307 -12.47 -14.83 7.10
CA GLY A 307 -13.88 -14.56 7.44
C GLY A 307 -14.51 -15.60 8.35
N ASP A 308 -15.85 -15.58 8.44
CA ASP A 308 -16.62 -16.59 9.16
C ASP A 308 -16.90 -17.81 8.26
N LYS A 309 -16.79 -19.02 8.83
CA LYS A 309 -16.96 -20.29 8.08
C LYS A 309 -18.35 -20.48 7.45
N THR A 310 -19.32 -19.65 7.82
CA THR A 310 -20.70 -19.71 7.35
C THR A 310 -20.95 -18.87 6.11
N GLU A 311 -20.11 -17.88 5.83
CA GLU A 311 -20.23 -17.00 4.67
C GLU A 311 -19.60 -17.66 3.44
N GLN A 312 -20.29 -17.60 2.31
CA GLN A 312 -19.82 -18.16 1.05
C GLN A 312 -20.06 -17.16 -0.08
N LYS A 313 -19.07 -17.10 -0.98
CA LYS A 313 -19.20 -16.36 -2.23
C LYS A 313 -20.14 -17.12 -3.16
N ASP A 314 -21.16 -16.43 -3.66
CA ASP A 314 -22.10 -16.95 -4.65
C ASP A 314 -21.45 -17.11 -6.04
N VAL A 315 -22.25 -17.51 -7.03
CA VAL A 315 -21.77 -17.73 -8.40
C VAL A 315 -22.53 -16.90 -9.43
N PHE A 316 -21.80 -16.35 -10.40
CA PHE A 316 -22.37 -15.59 -11.51
C PHE A 316 -21.63 -15.88 -12.83
N PRO A 317 -22.34 -16.09 -13.96
CA PRO A 317 -21.71 -16.39 -15.25
C PRO A 317 -21.38 -15.11 -16.04
N TYR A 318 -20.15 -14.62 -15.89
CA TYR A 318 -19.71 -13.37 -16.51
C TYR A 318 -19.61 -13.40 -18.04
N GLU A 319 -19.22 -14.54 -18.61
CA GLU A 319 -18.83 -14.61 -20.03
C GLU A 319 -20.02 -14.56 -21.02
N ILE A 320 -21.25 -14.74 -20.53
CA ILE A 320 -22.45 -14.76 -21.39
C ILE A 320 -23.08 -13.38 -21.60
N ILE A 321 -22.64 -12.36 -20.84
CA ILE A 321 -23.22 -11.02 -20.85
C ILE A 321 -22.24 -10.01 -21.49
N ASN A 322 -22.72 -9.22 -22.45
CA ASN A 322 -21.95 -8.20 -23.16
C ASN A 322 -22.82 -6.96 -23.46
N SER A 323 -22.23 -5.93 -24.07
CA SER A 323 -22.92 -4.65 -24.32
C SER A 323 -24.14 -4.75 -25.25
N LYS A 324 -24.28 -5.85 -25.99
CA LYS A 324 -25.37 -6.05 -26.96
C LYS A 324 -26.53 -6.87 -26.41
N ASN A 325 -26.28 -7.78 -25.47
CA ASN A 325 -27.28 -8.75 -25.02
C ASN A 325 -27.65 -8.62 -23.53
N TRP A 326 -27.00 -7.73 -22.77
CA TRP A 326 -27.18 -7.64 -21.31
C TRP A 326 -28.64 -7.53 -20.89
N ASN A 327 -29.43 -6.68 -21.55
CA ASN A 327 -30.85 -6.48 -21.23
C ASN A 327 -31.66 -7.77 -21.46
N ASP A 328 -31.51 -8.42 -22.62
CA ASP A 328 -32.24 -9.64 -22.96
C ASP A 328 -31.86 -10.81 -22.06
N VAL A 329 -30.60 -10.87 -21.61
CA VAL A 329 -30.09 -11.93 -20.75
C VAL A 329 -30.53 -11.72 -19.29
N LEU A 330 -30.45 -10.50 -18.77
CA LEU A 330 -30.70 -10.19 -17.36
C LEU A 330 -32.20 -10.10 -17.02
N MET A 331 -33.05 -9.76 -17.98
CA MET A 331 -34.50 -9.66 -17.77
C MET A 331 -35.23 -11.02 -17.76
N LYS A 332 -34.53 -12.12 -18.01
CA LYS A 332 -35.09 -13.47 -17.97
C LYS A 332 -35.42 -13.91 -16.55
N ALA A 333 -36.61 -14.51 -16.40
CA ALA A 333 -37.10 -15.10 -15.16
C ALA A 333 -36.62 -16.55 -14.93
N GLU A 334 -36.07 -17.20 -15.97
CA GLU A 334 -35.44 -18.51 -15.87
C GLU A 334 -34.00 -18.38 -15.30
N PRO A 335 -33.52 -19.35 -14.50
CA PRO A 335 -32.13 -19.34 -14.02
C PRO A 335 -31.13 -19.51 -15.17
N PHE A 336 -29.86 -19.28 -14.91
CA PHE A 336 -28.77 -19.64 -15.82
C PHE A 336 -28.63 -21.16 -15.92
N GLU A 337 -28.32 -21.63 -17.12
CA GLU A 337 -28.04 -23.04 -17.37
C GLU A 337 -26.63 -23.38 -16.86
N TYR A 338 -26.37 -24.64 -16.52
CA TYR A 338 -25.04 -25.05 -16.07
C TYR A 338 -23.94 -24.77 -17.12
N GLU A 339 -24.29 -24.85 -18.41
CA GLU A 339 -23.38 -24.54 -19.52
C GLU A 339 -22.98 -23.07 -19.58
N ASP A 340 -23.80 -22.17 -19.03
CA ASP A 340 -23.50 -20.73 -18.99
C ASP A 340 -22.29 -20.41 -18.09
N PHE A 341 -21.93 -21.33 -17.17
CA PHE A 341 -20.77 -21.22 -16.28
C PHE A 341 -19.48 -21.78 -16.88
N LYS A 342 -19.49 -22.18 -18.15
CA LYS A 342 -18.29 -22.69 -18.80
C LYS A 342 -17.37 -21.55 -19.23
N SER A 343 -16.15 -21.56 -18.69
CA SER A 343 -15.16 -20.55 -19.04
C SER A 343 -14.46 -20.90 -20.35
N GLN A 344 -14.50 -19.98 -21.32
CA GLN A 344 -13.76 -20.07 -22.57
C GLN A 344 -12.25 -20.04 -22.32
N LEU A 345 -11.81 -19.27 -21.32
CA LEU A 345 -10.38 -19.14 -20.97
C LEU A 345 -9.82 -20.39 -20.29
N LYS A 346 -10.57 -20.97 -19.34
CA LYS A 346 -10.12 -22.16 -18.59
C LYS A 346 -10.45 -23.47 -19.30
N GLY A 347 -11.31 -23.44 -20.32
CA GLY A 347 -11.75 -24.64 -21.06
C GLY A 347 -12.64 -25.60 -20.25
N GLY A 348 -13.13 -25.16 -19.09
CA GLY A 348 -13.93 -25.95 -18.15
C GLY A 348 -14.91 -25.08 -17.36
N TYR A 349 -15.77 -25.71 -16.55
CA TYR A 349 -16.74 -25.02 -15.71
C TYR A 349 -16.02 -24.20 -14.62
N SER A 350 -16.48 -22.97 -14.39
CA SER A 350 -15.99 -22.10 -13.33
C SER A 350 -16.48 -22.52 -11.94
N ILE A 351 -17.50 -23.37 -11.89
CA ILE A 351 -18.17 -23.84 -10.68
C ILE A 351 -18.32 -25.36 -10.68
N THR A 352 -18.54 -25.92 -9.49
CA THR A 352 -18.89 -27.31 -9.25
C THR A 352 -20.40 -27.54 -9.39
N LYS A 353 -20.80 -28.82 -9.45
CA LYS A 353 -22.21 -29.19 -9.52
C LYS A 353 -22.98 -28.80 -8.26
N ASP A 354 -22.36 -28.95 -7.09
CA ASP A 354 -22.96 -28.59 -5.80
C ASP A 354 -23.21 -27.07 -5.71
N GLU A 355 -22.26 -26.25 -6.18
CA GLU A 355 -22.44 -24.79 -6.25
C GLU A 355 -23.56 -24.38 -7.20
N TYR A 356 -23.72 -25.09 -8.32
CA TYR A 356 -24.82 -24.83 -9.24
C TYR A 356 -26.18 -25.21 -8.64
N ASP A 357 -26.25 -26.32 -7.93
CA ASP A 357 -27.49 -26.75 -7.28
C ASP A 357 -27.89 -25.78 -6.15
N GLN A 358 -26.91 -25.21 -5.44
CA GLN A 358 -27.12 -24.12 -4.48
C GLN A 358 -27.62 -22.84 -5.16
N TYR A 359 -26.99 -22.42 -6.27
CA TYR A 359 -27.46 -21.30 -7.09
C TYR A 359 -28.94 -21.45 -7.50
N LEU A 360 -29.36 -22.64 -7.92
CA LEU A 360 -30.76 -22.89 -8.29
C LEU A 360 -31.74 -22.76 -7.11
N ILE A 361 -31.28 -23.00 -5.88
CA ILE A 361 -32.08 -22.80 -4.67
C ILE A 361 -32.22 -21.31 -4.40
N ASP A 362 -31.10 -20.57 -4.44
CA ASP A 362 -31.06 -19.15 -4.11
C ASP A 362 -31.80 -18.31 -5.16
N PHE A 363 -31.65 -18.66 -6.45
CA PHE A 363 -32.30 -17.97 -7.56
C PHE A 363 -33.84 -17.92 -7.43
N LYS A 364 -34.47 -18.93 -6.79
CA LYS A 364 -35.94 -18.99 -6.63
C LYS A 364 -36.54 -17.81 -5.86
N ILE A 365 -35.71 -17.11 -5.08
CA ILE A 365 -36.13 -15.94 -4.30
C ILE A 365 -36.26 -14.71 -5.20
N PHE A 366 -35.59 -14.70 -6.35
CA PHE A 366 -35.48 -13.55 -7.23
C PHE A 366 -36.42 -13.68 -8.44
N PRO A 367 -37.06 -12.58 -8.87
CA PRO A 367 -37.99 -12.61 -10.00
C PRO A 367 -37.28 -12.75 -11.37
N ASN A 368 -36.01 -12.33 -11.46
CA ASN A 368 -35.21 -12.37 -12.68
C ASN A 368 -33.71 -12.34 -12.36
N ARG A 369 -32.88 -12.52 -13.39
CA ARG A 369 -31.42 -12.54 -13.27
C ARG A 369 -30.82 -11.18 -12.89
N LEU A 370 -31.48 -10.06 -13.18
CA LEU A 370 -31.04 -8.73 -12.74
C LEU A 370 -31.13 -8.58 -11.22
N GLU A 371 -32.22 -8.99 -10.61
CA GLU A 371 -32.38 -8.94 -9.15
C GLU A 371 -31.40 -9.90 -8.45
N TYR A 372 -31.15 -11.07 -9.05
CA TYR A 372 -30.08 -11.95 -8.59
C TYR A 372 -28.70 -11.30 -8.72
N LEU A 373 -28.40 -10.61 -9.83
CA LEU A 373 -27.15 -9.86 -9.99
C LEU A 373 -27.00 -8.79 -8.91
N LYS A 374 -28.03 -7.99 -8.64
CA LYS A 374 -27.99 -6.97 -7.57
C LYS A 374 -27.66 -7.60 -6.21
N TYR A 375 -28.31 -8.71 -5.87
CA TYR A 375 -28.00 -9.47 -4.67
C TYR A 375 -26.56 -9.99 -4.65
N TYR A 376 -26.12 -10.61 -5.74
CA TYR A 376 -24.79 -11.20 -5.91
C TYR A 376 -23.67 -10.19 -5.62
N ILE A 377 -23.73 -9.00 -6.24
CA ILE A 377 -22.67 -7.99 -6.09
C ILE A 377 -22.70 -7.38 -4.69
N ILE A 378 -23.89 -7.18 -4.11
CA ILE A 378 -24.00 -6.74 -2.72
C ILE A 378 -23.35 -7.77 -1.80
N ASN A 379 -23.62 -9.07 -2.00
CA ASN A 379 -23.03 -10.14 -1.21
C ASN A 379 -21.49 -10.13 -1.29
N ASP A 380 -20.91 -9.94 -2.48
CA ASP A 380 -19.45 -9.84 -2.66
C ASP A 380 -18.82 -8.71 -1.83
N THR A 381 -19.48 -7.55 -1.76
CA THR A 381 -19.01 -6.45 -0.90
C THR A 381 -19.20 -6.76 0.58
N GLU A 382 -20.32 -7.36 0.97
CA GLU A 382 -20.65 -7.67 2.36
C GLU A 382 -19.73 -8.72 2.98
N ILE A 383 -19.48 -9.83 2.27
CA ILE A 383 -18.60 -10.91 2.77
C ILE A 383 -17.14 -10.46 2.89
N THR A 384 -16.76 -9.32 2.30
CA THR A 384 -15.43 -8.72 2.47
C THR A 384 -15.28 -7.99 3.81
N VAL A 385 -16.39 -7.54 4.42
CA VAL A 385 -16.40 -6.79 5.68
C VAL A 385 -15.80 -7.61 6.81
N LYS A 386 -16.20 -8.88 6.94
CA LYS A 386 -15.79 -9.73 8.07
C LYS A 386 -14.28 -10.04 8.06
N PRO A 387 -13.68 -10.50 6.95
CA PRO A 387 -12.22 -10.59 6.81
C PRO A 387 -11.47 -9.33 7.23
N LEU A 388 -11.96 -8.15 6.80
CA LEU A 388 -11.30 -6.88 7.10
C LEU A 388 -11.43 -6.50 8.57
N MET A 389 -12.60 -6.72 9.18
CA MET A 389 -12.81 -6.54 10.61
C MET A 389 -11.88 -7.44 11.44
N ASN A 390 -11.77 -8.72 11.08
CA ASN A 390 -10.88 -9.66 11.75
C ASN A 390 -9.40 -9.22 11.63
N LEU A 391 -9.03 -8.64 10.48
CA LEU A 391 -7.70 -8.08 10.30
C LEU A 391 -7.46 -6.85 11.19
N ILE A 392 -8.44 -5.93 11.26
CA ILE A 392 -8.40 -4.77 12.16
C ILE A 392 -8.27 -5.23 13.63
N ASP A 393 -9.06 -6.21 14.05
CA ASP A 393 -9.01 -6.77 15.41
C ASP A 393 -7.67 -7.40 15.75
N THR A 394 -7.04 -8.05 14.77
CA THR A 394 -5.73 -8.68 14.94
C THR A 394 -4.65 -7.63 15.18
N PHE A 395 -4.62 -6.57 14.37
CA PHE A 395 -3.61 -5.52 14.46
C PHE A 395 -3.87 -4.48 15.56
N GLU A 396 -5.12 -4.28 15.97
CA GLU A 396 -5.49 -3.42 17.11
C GLU A 396 -4.80 -3.88 18.39
N GLN A 397 -4.59 -5.19 18.58
CA GLN A 397 -3.86 -5.75 19.73
C GLN A 397 -2.41 -5.22 19.84
N PHE A 398 -1.83 -4.84 18.70
CA PHE A 398 -0.49 -4.26 18.59
C PHE A 398 -0.51 -2.74 18.50
N ASN A 399 -1.66 -2.10 18.75
CA ASN A 399 -1.89 -0.66 18.56
C ASN A 399 -1.66 -0.19 17.11
N ILE A 400 -1.92 -1.07 16.13
CA ILE A 400 -1.78 -0.76 14.71
C ILE A 400 -3.16 -0.61 14.08
N GLY A 401 -3.42 0.55 13.47
CA GLY A 401 -4.66 0.81 12.73
C GLY A 401 -4.52 0.40 11.28
N VAL A 402 -5.05 -0.77 10.91
CA VAL A 402 -4.95 -1.35 9.55
C VAL A 402 -5.40 -0.36 8.48
N LEU A 403 -6.47 0.40 8.75
CA LEU A 403 -7.04 1.30 7.75
C LEU A 403 -6.17 2.52 7.39
N HIS A 404 -5.10 2.77 8.16
CA HIS A 404 -4.13 3.82 7.87
C HIS A 404 -2.93 3.31 7.05
N HIS A 405 -2.91 2.02 6.74
CA HIS A 405 -1.83 1.37 6.02
C HIS A 405 -2.32 0.89 4.66
N ILE A 406 -1.47 1.08 3.65
CA ILE A 406 -1.78 0.68 2.26
C ILE A 406 -1.65 -0.83 2.04
N SER A 407 -1.05 -1.57 2.96
CA SER A 407 -0.76 -3.00 2.82
C SER A 407 -0.56 -3.73 4.15
N ILE A 408 -0.74 -5.05 4.14
CA ILE A 408 -0.39 -5.94 5.27
C ILE A 408 1.10 -5.85 5.62
N ALA A 409 1.97 -5.68 4.61
CA ALA A 409 3.40 -5.54 4.81
C ALA A 409 3.74 -4.26 5.58
N SER A 410 3.03 -3.15 5.31
CA SER A 410 3.18 -1.93 6.10
C SER A 410 2.67 -2.10 7.53
N CYS A 411 1.59 -2.84 7.76
CA CYS A 411 1.12 -3.18 9.11
C CYS A 411 2.15 -4.03 9.87
N ALA A 412 2.73 -5.04 9.22
CA ALA A 412 3.75 -5.90 9.79
C ALA A 412 5.05 -5.14 10.10
N TYR A 413 5.47 -4.26 9.20
CA TYR A 413 6.62 -3.37 9.41
C TYR A 413 6.37 -2.43 10.60
N ALA A 414 5.19 -1.81 10.68
CA ALA A 414 4.80 -0.99 11.82
C ALA A 414 4.85 -1.81 13.12
N THR A 415 4.25 -3.01 13.13
CA THR A 415 4.26 -3.92 14.29
C THR A 415 5.69 -4.23 14.77
N LYS A 416 6.62 -4.51 13.84
CA LYS A 416 8.04 -4.74 14.15
C LYS A 416 8.73 -3.50 14.74
N HIS A 417 8.36 -2.30 14.31
CA HIS A 417 8.88 -1.08 14.93
C HIS A 417 8.31 -0.87 16.31
N TYR A 418 6.99 -1.02 16.48
CA TYR A 418 6.34 -0.94 17.78
C TYR A 418 6.93 -1.96 18.77
N SER A 419 7.31 -3.15 18.31
CA SER A 419 7.94 -4.19 19.15
C SER A 419 9.25 -3.75 19.78
N THR A 420 9.99 -2.87 19.10
CA THR A 420 11.29 -2.38 19.57
C THR A 420 11.12 -1.45 20.77
N TYR A 421 10.01 -0.72 20.83
CA TYR A 421 9.71 0.24 21.92
C TYR A 421 8.79 -0.34 22.98
N PHE A 422 7.94 -1.31 22.61
CA PHE A 422 6.96 -1.95 23.50
C PHE A 422 7.10 -3.48 23.47
N PRO A 423 8.25 -4.03 23.89
CA PRO A 423 8.52 -5.47 23.83
C PRO A 423 7.51 -6.29 24.64
N SER A 424 6.95 -5.71 25.71
CA SER A 424 5.93 -6.35 26.54
C SER A 424 4.63 -6.68 25.80
N LYS A 425 4.33 -6.02 24.66
CA LYS A 425 3.13 -6.30 23.85
C LYS A 425 3.28 -7.50 22.90
N LEU A 426 4.49 -8.01 22.70
CA LEU A 426 4.79 -9.10 21.76
C LEU A 426 5.38 -10.34 22.42
N ASN A 427 5.36 -10.42 23.76
CA ASN A 427 5.80 -11.59 24.50
C ASN A 427 4.85 -12.79 24.28
N LEU A 428 5.01 -13.46 23.15
CA LEU A 428 4.91 -14.91 23.04
C LEU A 428 6.29 -15.44 23.43
N GLU A 429 6.39 -16.05 24.61
CA GLU A 429 7.60 -16.61 25.22
C GLU A 429 8.72 -16.99 24.23
N SER A 430 9.64 -16.08 23.92
CA SER A 430 10.96 -16.41 23.36
C SER A 430 11.92 -15.22 23.48
N ASP A 431 12.96 -15.46 24.26
CA ASP A 431 14.27 -14.81 24.36
C ASP A 431 14.35 -13.30 24.63
N GLN A 432 14.63 -13.01 25.90
CA GLN A 432 15.18 -11.73 26.37
C GLN A 432 16.51 -11.44 25.65
N GLN A 433 16.50 -10.52 24.68
CA GLN A 433 17.67 -9.71 24.36
C GLN A 433 17.45 -8.29 24.86
N THR A 434 18.37 -7.82 25.69
CA THR A 434 18.40 -6.50 26.31
C THR A 434 18.57 -5.44 25.22
N TYR A 435 17.50 -4.71 24.89
CA TYR A 435 17.56 -3.50 24.06
C TYR A 435 17.68 -2.26 24.95
N TYR A 436 18.42 -1.26 24.46
CA TYR A 436 18.80 0.00 25.10
C TYR A 436 17.74 0.58 26.06
N SER A 437 18.10 0.74 27.34
CA SER A 437 17.24 1.27 28.41
C SER A 437 17.13 2.79 28.46
N ASP A 438 17.82 3.52 27.57
CA ASP A 438 18.12 4.94 27.79
C ASP A 438 17.39 5.88 26.81
N PHE A 439 16.46 5.38 25.98
CA PHE A 439 15.70 6.20 25.02
C PHE A 439 14.22 6.31 25.43
N ASP A 440 13.82 7.49 25.94
CA ASP A 440 12.42 7.82 26.20
C ASP A 440 11.80 8.52 24.98
N MET A 441 11.10 7.73 24.17
CA MET A 441 10.40 8.21 22.97
C MET A 441 9.28 9.21 23.29
N GLY A 442 8.65 9.13 24.47
CA GLY A 442 7.57 10.03 24.86
C GLY A 442 8.07 11.46 25.05
N LEU A 443 9.24 11.61 25.69
CA LEU A 443 9.90 12.89 25.91
C LEU A 443 10.38 13.52 24.59
N TYR A 444 10.81 12.70 23.64
CA TYR A 444 11.20 13.13 22.29
C TYR A 444 10.02 13.63 21.45
N LEU A 445 8.91 12.90 21.41
CA LEU A 445 7.69 13.32 20.68
C LEU A 445 7.07 14.60 21.26
N GLN A 446 7.15 14.80 22.58
CA GLN A 446 6.72 16.04 23.20
C GLN A 446 7.58 17.25 22.75
N GLN A 447 8.88 17.06 22.54
CA GLN A 447 9.77 18.10 22.04
C GLN A 447 9.51 18.42 20.57
N SER A 448 9.25 17.43 19.70
CA SER A 448 8.91 17.66 18.29
C SER A 448 7.58 18.42 18.13
N LEU A 449 6.55 18.07 18.92
CA LEU A 449 5.26 18.76 18.94
C LEU A 449 5.38 20.21 19.44
N ALA A 450 6.30 20.49 20.37
CA ALA A 450 6.56 21.85 20.84
C ALA A 450 7.24 22.73 19.77
N THR A 451 8.10 22.14 18.93
CA THR A 451 8.78 22.86 17.83
C THR A 451 7.90 23.14 16.61
N ALA A 452 6.74 22.49 16.47
CA ALA A 452 5.82 22.68 15.35
C ALA A 452 4.79 23.83 15.56
N ASN A 453 4.78 24.48 16.73
CA ASN A 453 3.89 25.61 17.07
C ASN A 453 4.60 26.98 17.00
N VAL A 454 5.43 27.21 15.98
CA VAL A 454 6.01 28.54 15.65
C VAL A 454 5.69 28.93 14.22
#